data_AF-A0A8H6HMS1-F1
#
_entry.id   AF-A0A8H6HMS1-F1
#
_cell.length_a   1.000
_cell.length_b   1.000
_cell.length_c   1.000
_cell.angle_alpha   90.00
_cell.angle_beta   90.00
_cell.angle_gamma   90.00
#
_symmetry.space_group_name_H-M   'P 1'
#
loop_
_entity.id
_entity.type
_entity.pdbx_description
1 polymer ?
#
loop_
_entity_poly.entity_id
_entity_poly.type
_entity_poly.pdbx_seq_one_letter_code
_entity_poly.pdbx_strand_id
1 'polypeptide(L)'
;MAEIARSYHEKAQTDTDPPQEGEREKAIQEVLGQIDRKLSDEQNLKLSENLTYEDISEALKLMPNGKAPGLDGIPTELWKTLNKEYISQNKRRQAPGSQPPFDVIALIKAAFNDVEENGVHPEVGFTE
;
A
#
# COMPACT_ATOMS: atom_id res chain seq x y z
N MET A 1 12.98 -29.19 -18.68
CA MET A 1 12.11 -28.27 -17.90
C MET A 1 12.91 -27.08 -17.38
N ALA A 2 13.97 -27.29 -16.58
CA ALA A 2 14.82 -26.19 -16.08
C ALA A 2 15.49 -25.34 -17.19
N GLU A 3 15.99 -25.97 -18.26
CA GLU A 3 16.56 -25.25 -19.41
C GLU A 3 15.53 -24.41 -20.18
N ILE A 4 14.30 -24.92 -20.30
CA ILE A 4 13.20 -24.20 -20.98
C ILE A 4 12.80 -22.97 -20.17
N ALA A 5 12.67 -23.13 -18.84
CA ALA A 5 12.39 -22.02 -17.93
C ALA A 5 13.52 -20.97 -17.92
N ARG A 6 14.81 -21.40 -17.89
CA ARG A 6 15.96 -20.50 -17.99
C ARG A 6 15.93 -19.69 -19.29
N SER A 7 15.80 -20.37 -20.41
CA SER A 7 15.81 -19.76 -21.74
C SER A 7 14.67 -18.76 -21.94
N TYR A 8 13.49 -19.04 -21.34
CA TYR A 8 12.35 -18.14 -21.34
C TYR A 8 12.62 -16.87 -20.51
N HIS A 9 13.11 -17.02 -19.28
CA HIS A 9 13.37 -15.88 -18.40
C HIS A 9 14.56 -15.03 -18.86
N GLU A 10 15.62 -15.62 -19.42
CA GLU A 10 16.72 -14.86 -20.03
C GLU A 10 16.22 -14.00 -21.19
N LYS A 11 15.38 -14.55 -22.07
CA LYS A 11 14.77 -13.79 -23.17
C LYS A 11 13.87 -12.66 -22.68
N ALA A 12 13.02 -12.93 -21.69
CA ALA A 12 12.10 -11.93 -21.13
C ALA A 12 12.84 -10.76 -20.44
N GLN A 13 14.02 -11.01 -19.86
CA GLN A 13 14.85 -9.97 -19.25
C GLN A 13 15.57 -9.09 -20.28
N THR A 14 15.83 -9.63 -21.47
CA THR A 14 16.48 -8.91 -22.58
C THR A 14 15.49 -8.40 -23.62
N ASP A 15 14.18 -8.53 -23.37
CA ASP A 15 13.15 -8.03 -24.26
C ASP A 15 13.11 -6.49 -24.16
N THR A 16 13.90 -5.85 -25.02
CA THR A 16 14.17 -4.41 -25.03
C THR A 16 13.40 -3.68 -26.11
N ASP A 17 12.41 -4.31 -26.76
CA ASP A 17 11.56 -3.62 -27.73
C ASP A 17 10.37 -3.02 -26.98
N PRO A 18 10.46 -1.75 -26.52
CA PRO A 18 9.28 -1.07 -26.04
C PRO A 18 8.27 -1.02 -27.19
N PRO A 19 7.00 -1.37 -26.94
CA PRO A 19 5.94 -1.15 -27.93
C PRO A 19 6.01 0.27 -28.46
N GLN A 20 5.71 0.47 -29.75
CA GLN A 20 5.79 1.81 -30.35
C GLN A 20 4.91 2.79 -29.58
N GLU A 21 5.26 4.07 -29.63
CA GLU A 21 4.50 5.13 -28.95
C GLU A 21 3.02 5.07 -29.38
N GLY A 22 2.15 4.77 -28.40
CA GLY A 22 0.70 4.59 -28.62
C GLY A 22 0.23 3.16 -28.88
N GLU A 23 1.09 2.19 -29.24
CA GLU A 23 0.70 0.77 -29.33
C GLU A 23 0.37 0.20 -27.94
N ARG A 24 1.17 0.59 -26.93
CA ARG A 24 0.92 0.22 -25.54
C ARG A 24 -0.45 0.70 -25.06
N GLU A 25 -0.78 1.97 -25.31
CA GLU A 25 -2.05 2.55 -24.88
C GLU A 25 -3.22 1.87 -25.59
N LYS A 26 -3.12 1.60 -26.90
CA LYS A 26 -4.14 0.85 -27.63
C LYS A 26 -4.35 -0.55 -27.08
N ALA A 27 -3.29 -1.29 -26.78
CA ALA A 27 -3.38 -2.62 -26.20
C ALA A 27 -4.01 -2.59 -24.80
N ILE A 28 -3.67 -1.59 -23.98
CA ILE A 28 -4.29 -1.38 -22.66
C ILE A 28 -5.79 -1.13 -22.83
N GLN A 29 -6.19 -0.20 -23.70
CA GLN A 29 -7.61 0.13 -23.92
C GLN A 29 -8.40 -1.06 -24.50
N GLU A 30 -7.80 -1.84 -25.40
CA GLU A 30 -8.42 -3.05 -25.95
C GLU A 30 -8.70 -4.08 -24.86
N VAL A 31 -7.71 -4.37 -24.00
CA VAL A 31 -7.86 -5.33 -22.90
C VAL A 31 -8.85 -4.82 -21.85
N LEU A 32 -8.78 -3.54 -21.47
CA LEU A 32 -9.73 -2.94 -20.53
C LEU A 32 -11.16 -2.93 -21.08
N GLY A 33 -11.32 -2.79 -22.40
CA GLY A 33 -12.62 -2.85 -23.08
C GLY A 33 -13.29 -4.22 -23.01
N GLN A 34 -12.53 -5.30 -22.79
CA GLN A 34 -13.05 -6.67 -22.63
C GLN A 34 -13.54 -6.95 -21.19
N ILE A 35 -13.34 -6.03 -20.25
CA ILE A 35 -13.76 -6.20 -18.86
C ILE A 35 -15.24 -5.81 -18.73
N ASP A 36 -16.12 -6.81 -18.80
CA ASP A 36 -17.57 -6.63 -18.69
C ASP A 36 -18.03 -6.25 -17.26
N ARG A 37 -17.25 -6.64 -16.24
CA ARG A 37 -17.58 -6.33 -14.84
C ARG A 37 -16.92 -5.05 -14.38
N LYS A 38 -17.72 -3.99 -14.30
CA LYS A 38 -17.34 -2.70 -13.72
C LYS A 38 -17.84 -2.60 -12.28
N LEU A 39 -17.18 -1.75 -11.51
CA LEU A 39 -17.67 -1.37 -10.19
C LEU A 39 -19.02 -0.67 -10.36
N SER A 40 -19.95 -0.93 -9.43
CA SER A 40 -21.13 -0.09 -9.31
C SER A 40 -20.73 1.31 -8.83
N ASP A 41 -21.60 2.30 -9.04
CA ASP A 41 -21.36 3.66 -8.54
C ASP A 41 -21.12 3.67 -7.03
N GLU A 42 -21.83 2.83 -6.29
CA GLU A 42 -21.66 2.65 -4.84
C GLU A 42 -20.28 2.09 -4.48
N GLN A 43 -19.80 1.07 -5.21
CA GLN A 43 -18.46 0.52 -4.98
C GLN A 43 -17.37 1.52 -5.34
N ASN A 44 -17.57 2.27 -6.42
CA ASN A 44 -16.63 3.28 -6.85
C ASN A 44 -16.55 4.42 -5.83
N LEU A 45 -17.69 4.88 -5.32
CA LEU A 45 -17.75 5.87 -4.26
C LEU A 45 -17.01 5.38 -3.01
N LYS A 46 -17.26 4.14 -2.59
CA LYS A 46 -16.59 3.55 -1.42
C LYS A 46 -15.07 3.48 -1.59
N LEU A 47 -14.57 3.16 -2.78
CA LEU A 47 -13.13 3.12 -3.06
C LEU A 47 -12.50 4.51 -3.16
N SER A 48 -13.29 5.56 -3.36
CA SER A 48 -12.84 6.95 -3.37
C SER A 48 -12.86 7.61 -1.98
N GLU A 49 -13.31 6.90 -0.94
CA GLU A 49 -13.32 7.42 0.42
C GLU A 49 -11.92 7.37 1.04
N ASN A 50 -11.58 8.41 1.79
CA ASN A 50 -10.35 8.45 2.59
C ASN A 50 -10.34 7.33 3.63
N LEU A 51 -9.14 6.81 3.93
CA LEU A 51 -8.97 5.76 4.92
C LEU A 51 -9.41 6.23 6.30
N THR A 52 -10.17 5.38 6.99
CA THR A 52 -10.60 5.59 8.36
C THR A 52 -9.56 5.05 9.36
N TYR A 53 -9.75 5.38 10.65
CA TYR A 53 -8.90 4.81 11.70
C TYR A 53 -9.11 3.29 11.80
N GLU A 54 -10.35 2.86 11.63
CA GLU A 54 -10.79 1.47 11.69
C GLU A 54 -10.16 0.64 10.58
N ASP A 55 -10.11 1.15 9.34
CA ASP A 55 -9.48 0.46 8.19
C ASP A 55 -8.02 0.10 8.49
N ILE A 56 -7.24 1.08 8.98
CA ILE A 56 -5.83 0.88 9.33
C ILE A 56 -5.69 -0.06 10.54
N SER A 57 -6.56 0.09 11.55
CA SER A 57 -6.55 -0.75 12.75
C SER A 57 -6.87 -2.21 12.44
N GLU A 58 -7.83 -2.46 11.56
CA GLU A 58 -8.19 -3.81 11.10
C GLU A 58 -7.11 -4.41 10.22
N ALA A 59 -6.61 -3.65 9.24
CA ALA A 59 -5.50 -4.07 8.39
C ALA A 59 -4.29 -4.49 9.25
N LEU A 60 -3.89 -3.67 10.22
CA LEU A 60 -2.77 -3.97 11.11
C LEU A 60 -2.99 -5.24 11.94
N LYS A 61 -4.22 -5.53 12.38
CA LYS A 61 -4.54 -6.78 13.09
C LYS A 61 -4.42 -8.00 12.18
N LEU A 62 -4.87 -7.88 10.94
CA LEU A 62 -4.90 -8.97 9.95
C LEU A 62 -3.52 -9.29 9.35
N MET A 63 -2.57 -8.36 9.37
CA MET A 63 -1.23 -8.61 8.85
C MET A 63 -0.60 -9.84 9.55
N PRO A 64 0.01 -10.79 8.83
CA PRO A 64 0.66 -11.94 9.46
C PRO A 64 1.98 -11.56 10.15
N ASN A 65 2.31 -12.29 11.22
CA ASN A 65 3.62 -12.24 11.86
C ASN A 65 4.62 -13.17 11.16
N GLY A 66 5.91 -12.91 11.30
CA GLY A 66 7.00 -13.77 10.82
C GLY A 66 7.18 -13.76 9.31
N LYS A 67 6.60 -12.79 8.60
CA LYS A 67 6.92 -12.56 7.19
C LYS A 67 8.23 -11.81 7.06
N ALA A 68 8.92 -12.03 5.94
CA ALA A 68 10.08 -11.21 5.59
C ALA A 68 9.65 -9.74 5.50
N PRO A 69 10.42 -8.81 6.09
CA PRO A 69 10.13 -7.38 5.99
C PRO A 69 10.27 -6.91 4.53
N GLY A 70 9.68 -5.74 4.25
CA GLY A 70 9.77 -5.10 2.94
C GLY A 70 11.17 -4.53 2.66
N LEU A 71 11.26 -3.67 1.63
CA LEU A 71 12.50 -2.98 1.24
C LEU A 71 13.07 -2.08 2.36
N ASP A 72 12.22 -1.63 3.27
CA ASP A 72 12.58 -0.84 4.45
C ASP A 72 13.20 -1.65 5.58
N GLY A 73 13.13 -2.98 5.53
CA GLY A 73 13.58 -3.87 6.59
C GLY A 73 12.72 -3.83 7.86
N ILE A 74 11.56 -3.16 7.84
CA ILE A 74 10.71 -2.99 9.03
C ILE A 74 9.74 -4.17 9.14
N PRO A 75 9.79 -4.96 10.22
CA PRO A 75 8.86 -6.07 10.41
C PRO A 75 7.48 -5.58 10.88
N THR A 76 6.43 -6.31 10.48
CA THR A 76 5.04 -6.09 10.91
C THR A 76 4.90 -5.99 12.43
N GLU A 77 5.69 -6.76 13.17
CA GLU A 77 5.70 -6.81 14.62
C GLU A 77 6.00 -5.45 15.26
N LEU A 78 6.80 -4.61 14.62
CA LEU A 78 7.09 -3.26 15.12
C LEU A 78 5.80 -2.44 15.17
N TRP A 79 5.09 -2.37 14.04
CA TRP A 79 3.83 -1.63 13.92
C TRP A 79 2.77 -2.12 14.91
N LYS A 80 2.63 -3.44 15.03
CA LYS A 80 1.73 -4.04 16.01
C LYS A 80 2.11 -3.73 17.45
N THR A 81 3.41 -3.67 17.75
CA THR A 81 3.92 -3.36 19.09
C THR A 81 3.65 -1.90 19.45
N LEU A 82 3.89 -0.96 18.53
CA LEU A 82 3.58 0.45 18.72
C LEU A 82 2.09 0.67 19.03
N ASN A 83 1.19 0.02 18.28
CA ASN A 83 -0.24 0.11 18.53
C ASN A 83 -0.64 -0.50 19.89
N LYS A 84 -0.03 -1.63 20.29
CA LYS A 84 -0.26 -2.22 21.63
C LYS A 84 0.19 -1.28 22.74
N GLU A 85 1.34 -0.65 22.59
CA GLU A 85 1.87 0.32 23.56
C GLU A 85 0.93 1.51 23.70
N TYR A 86 0.48 2.09 22.59
CA TYR A 86 -0.52 3.16 22.56
C TYR A 86 -1.79 2.80 23.35
N ILE A 87 -2.39 1.64 23.05
CA ILE A 87 -3.59 1.14 23.75
C ILE A 87 -3.32 0.96 25.24
N SER A 88 -2.14 0.46 25.61
CA SER A 88 -1.77 0.23 27.01
C SER A 88 -1.63 1.55 27.79
N GLN A 89 -1.05 2.57 27.17
CA GLN A 89 -0.83 3.89 27.77
C GLN A 89 -2.14 4.67 27.90
N ASN A 90 -3.02 4.57 26.90
CA ASN A 90 -4.36 5.18 26.97
C ASN A 90 -5.26 4.55 28.06
N LYS A 91 -5.04 3.27 28.40
CA LYS A 91 -5.78 2.62 29.50
C LYS A 91 -5.26 2.99 30.89
N ARG A 92 -4.02 3.48 31.00
CA ARG A 92 -3.42 3.87 32.28
C ARG A 92 -3.83 5.30 32.62
N ARG A 93 -3.99 5.60 33.92
CA ARG A 93 -4.12 6.99 34.37
C ARG A 93 -2.82 7.72 34.07
N GLN A 94 -2.88 8.63 33.10
CA GLN A 94 -1.78 9.51 32.76
C GLN A 94 -1.56 10.54 33.89
N ALA A 95 -0.30 10.83 34.20
CA ALA A 95 0.02 11.84 35.19
C ALA A 95 -0.40 13.22 34.66
N PRO A 96 -0.83 14.16 35.52
CA PRO A 96 -1.11 15.53 35.08
C PRO A 96 0.12 16.12 34.38
N GLY A 97 -0.05 16.55 33.13
CA GLY A 97 1.02 17.15 32.33
C GLY A 97 1.89 16.16 31.53
N SER A 98 1.57 14.86 31.50
CA SER A 98 2.26 13.95 30.58
C SER A 98 1.90 14.22 29.11
N GLN A 99 2.86 14.00 28.22
CA GLN A 99 2.61 14.04 26.78
C GLN A 99 1.62 12.94 26.38
N PRO A 100 0.79 13.18 25.35
CA PRO A 100 -0.09 12.15 24.82
C PRO A 100 0.74 10.97 24.29
N PRO A 101 0.26 9.73 24.44
CA PRO A 101 0.95 8.57 23.92
C PRO A 101 0.96 8.60 22.39
N PHE A 102 2.02 8.03 21.81
CA PHE A 102 2.21 8.01 20.37
C PHE A 102 1.17 7.10 19.68
N ASP A 103 0.33 7.69 18.83
CA ASP A 103 -0.69 6.99 18.05
C ASP A 103 -0.17 6.66 16.64
N VAL A 104 0.30 5.43 16.47
CA VAL A 104 0.82 4.96 15.18
C VAL A 104 -0.26 4.83 14.11
N ILE A 105 -1.52 4.58 14.49
CA ILE A 105 -2.62 4.44 13.54
C ILE A 105 -2.98 5.82 12.98
N ALA A 106 -3.05 6.83 13.85
CA ALA A 106 -3.28 8.21 13.44
C ALA A 106 -2.17 8.71 12.50
N LEU A 107 -0.90 8.38 12.79
CA LEU A 107 0.23 8.71 11.91
C LEU A 107 0.07 8.09 10.52
N ILE A 108 -0.19 6.78 10.45
CA ILE A 108 -0.33 6.06 9.17
C ILE A 108 -1.51 6.63 8.38
N LYS A 109 -2.66 6.82 9.02
CA LYS A 109 -3.85 7.42 8.39
C LYS A 109 -3.53 8.81 7.82
N ALA A 110 -2.85 9.65 8.59
CA ALA A 110 -2.49 10.99 8.14
C ALA A 110 -1.57 10.95 6.91
N ALA A 111 -0.56 10.07 6.92
CA ALA A 111 0.37 9.94 5.81
C ALA A 111 -0.31 9.45 4.51
N PHE A 112 -1.15 8.42 4.59
CA PHE A 112 -1.84 7.90 3.39
C PHE A 112 -2.87 8.89 2.84
N ASN A 113 -3.69 9.50 3.69
CA ASN A 113 -4.68 10.46 3.23
C ASN A 113 -4.03 11.74 2.67
N ASP A 114 -2.85 12.14 3.18
CA ASP A 114 -2.09 13.24 2.60
C ASP A 114 -1.64 12.94 1.16
N VAL A 115 -1.19 11.71 0.89
CA VAL A 115 -0.83 11.27 -0.46
C VAL A 115 -2.05 11.19 -1.38
N GLU A 116 -3.20 10.72 -0.88
CA GLU A 116 -4.45 10.69 -1.67
C GLU A 116 -4.93 12.11 -2.03
N GLU A 117 -4.81 13.07 -1.10
CA GLU A 117 -5.27 14.44 -1.30
C GLU A 117 -4.30 15.30 -2.12
N ASN A 118 -2.99 15.15 -1.90
CA ASN A 118 -1.95 16.04 -2.45
C ASN A 118 -1.06 15.37 -3.51
N GLY A 119 -1.18 14.06 -3.70
CA GLY A 119 -0.31 13.28 -4.57
C GLY A 119 1.08 13.05 -3.97
N VAL A 120 1.96 12.41 -4.76
CA VAL A 120 3.36 12.17 -4.38
C VAL A 120 4.21 13.36 -4.81
N HIS A 121 5.16 13.77 -3.98
CA HIS A 121 6.08 14.86 -4.31
C HIS A 121 6.95 14.49 -5.56
N PRO A 122 7.17 15.40 -6.52
CA PRO A 122 7.85 15.05 -7.78
C PRO A 122 9.30 14.55 -7.63
N GLU A 123 9.94 14.83 -6.50
CA GLU A 123 11.33 14.43 -6.23
C GLU A 123 11.45 13.07 -5.54
N VAL A 124 10.35 12.43 -5.15
CA VAL A 124 10.40 11.07 -4.62
C VAL A 124 10.36 10.09 -5.79
N GLY A 125 11.31 9.15 -5.87
CA GLY A 125 11.45 8.17 -6.96
C GLY A 125 10.34 7.12 -7.06
N PHE A 126 9.12 7.43 -6.60
CA PHE A 126 7.91 6.63 -6.73
C PHE A 126 7.06 7.02 -7.96
N THR A 127 7.49 8.01 -8.75
CA THR A 127 6.73 8.58 -9.89
C THR A 127 7.15 8.06 -11.27
N GLU A 128 7.76 6.87 -11.38
CA GLU A 128 8.11 6.23 -12.68
C GLU A 128 7.39 4.89 -12.89
#